data_AF-A0A534GY88-F1
#
_entry.id   AF-A0A534GY88-F1
#
_cell.length_a   1.000
_cell.length_b   1.000
_cell.length_c   1.000
_cell.angle_alpha   90.00
_cell.angle_beta   90.00
_cell.angle_gamma   90.00
#
_symmetry.space_group_name_H-M   'P 1'
#
loop_
_entity.id
_entity.type
_entity.pdbx_description
1 polymer ?
#
loop_
_entity_poly.entity_id
_entity_poly.type
_entity_poly.pdbx_seq_one_letter_code
_entity_poly.pdbx_strand_id
1 'polypeptide(L)'
;MGHAFIVGETIDAALARGRAEPGLALCSFDVLGEGARTEADAQRYCDAYRHAIEALGGQPVGLVHQRSGISVKLSALEPRYTQLQSARVNERLAPR
;
A
#
# COMPACT_ATOMS: atom_id res chain seq x y z
N MET A 1 -17.12 12.47 -2.17
CA MET A 1 -18.04 11.31 -2.37
C MET A 1 -17.43 9.94 -1.95
N GLY A 2 -16.24 9.87 -1.33
CA GLY A 2 -15.62 8.58 -0.94
C GLY A 2 -15.47 8.31 0.57
N HIS A 3 -15.91 9.22 1.44
CA HIS A 3 -15.58 9.19 2.88
C HIS A 3 -16.10 7.97 3.65
N ALA A 4 -17.08 7.24 3.13
CA ALA A 4 -17.59 6.01 3.74
C ALA A 4 -16.63 4.82 3.54
N PHE A 5 -15.76 4.86 2.53
CA PHE A 5 -14.85 3.76 2.17
C PHE A 5 -13.37 4.13 2.35
N ILE A 6 -13.08 5.38 2.68
CA ILE A 6 -11.72 5.90 2.86
C ILE A 6 -11.54 6.25 4.34
N VAL A 7 -10.59 5.59 5.00
CA VAL A 7 -10.29 5.80 6.42
C VAL A 7 -9.58 7.14 6.66
N GLY A 8 -8.73 7.58 5.72
CA GLY A 8 -8.03 8.85 5.73
C GLY A 8 -7.44 9.17 4.35
N GLU A 9 -7.22 10.45 4.06
CA GLU A 9 -6.64 10.90 2.79
C GLU A 9 -5.14 10.60 2.68
N THR A 10 -4.46 10.48 3.83
CA THR A 10 -3.06 10.07 3.95
C THR A 10 -2.94 8.91 4.94
N ILE A 11 -1.83 8.17 4.86
CA ILE A 11 -1.52 7.11 5.82
C ILE A 11 -1.42 7.67 7.25
N ASP A 12 -0.86 8.87 7.44
CA ASP A 12 -0.77 9.51 8.75
C ASP A 12 -2.14 9.82 9.34
N ALA A 13 -3.06 10.35 8.52
CA ALA A 13 -4.43 10.61 8.93
C ALA A 13 -5.17 9.31 9.27
N ALA A 14 -4.97 8.26 8.46
CA ALA A 14 -5.53 6.94 8.70
C ALA A 14 -5.03 6.33 10.03
N LEU A 15 -3.72 6.42 10.30
CA LEU A 15 -3.11 5.95 11.55
C LEU A 15 -3.56 6.78 12.76
N ALA A 16 -3.70 8.10 12.62
CA ALA A 16 -4.24 8.96 13.67
C ALA A 16 -5.67 8.57 14.03
N ARG A 17 -6.50 8.28 13.03
CA ARG A 17 -7.86 7.79 13.22
C ARG A 17 -7.91 6.40 13.86
N GLY A 18 -7.04 5.48 13.45
CA GLY A 18 -6.91 4.15 14.04
C GLY A 18 -6.54 4.16 15.53
N ARG A 19 -5.82 5.20 15.99
CA ARG A 19 -5.55 5.40 17.43
C ARG A 19 -6.77 5.91 18.20
N ALA A 20 -7.65 6.66 17.56
CA ALA A 20 -8.83 7.26 18.19
C ALA A 20 -10.05 6.32 18.19
N GLU A 21 -10.16 5.44 17.20
CA GLU A 21 -11.31 4.56 16.98
C GLU A 21 -10.92 3.09 17.20
N PRO A 22 -11.39 2.42 18.28
CA PRO A 22 -11.01 1.03 18.58
C PRO A 22 -11.32 0.03 17.45
N GLY A 23 -12.37 0.28 16.68
CA GLY A 23 -12.74 -0.54 15.51
C GLY A 23 -11.73 -0.48 14.35
N LEU A 24 -10.80 0.48 14.39
CA LEU A 24 -9.75 0.71 13.38
C LEU A 24 -8.34 0.50 13.94
N ALA A 25 -8.20 -0.04 15.16
CA ALA A 25 -6.91 -0.20 15.83
C ALA A 25 -5.98 -1.21 15.13
N LEU A 26 -6.56 -2.19 14.42
CA LEU A 26 -5.84 -3.23 13.69
C LEU A 26 -6.42 -3.37 12.28
N CYS A 27 -5.68 -2.87 11.29
CA CYS A 27 -6.13 -2.83 9.89
C CYS A 27 -5.01 -3.22 8.92
N SER A 28 -5.40 -3.59 7.70
CA SER A 28 -4.50 -3.57 6.55
C SER A 28 -4.85 -2.36 5.68
N PHE A 29 -3.90 -1.46 5.48
CA PHE A 29 -4.14 -0.24 4.71
C PHE A 29 -3.92 -0.48 3.21
N ASP A 30 -4.87 -0.04 2.39
CA ASP A 30 -4.75 0.01 0.94
C ASP A 30 -4.50 1.47 0.53
N VAL A 31 -3.33 1.76 -0.05
CA VAL A 31 -2.89 3.13 -0.40
C VAL A 31 -3.48 3.60 -1.75
N LEU A 32 -4.54 2.93 -2.22
CA LEU A 32 -5.32 3.28 -3.41
C LEU A 32 -4.44 3.59 -4.63
N GLY A 33 -3.85 2.53 -5.18
CA GLY A 33 -3.10 2.57 -6.44
C GLY A 33 -3.19 1.22 -7.13
N GLU A 34 -3.53 1.22 -8.41
CA GLU A 34 -3.61 0.02 -9.25
C GLU A 34 -3.46 0.36 -10.73
N GLY A 35 -3.16 -0.67 -11.53
CA GLY A 35 -3.17 -0.59 -12.98
C GLY A 35 -2.26 0.51 -13.53
N ALA A 36 -1.00 0.55 -13.09
CA ALA A 36 -0.01 1.46 -13.65
C ALA A 36 0.00 1.33 -15.18
N ARG A 37 -0.01 2.45 -15.89
CA ARG A 37 0.03 2.45 -17.37
C ARG A 37 1.41 2.82 -17.90
N THR A 38 2.17 3.52 -17.08
CA THR A 38 3.52 3.98 -17.38
C THR A 38 4.46 3.63 -16.24
N GLU A 39 5.76 3.62 -16.53
CA GLU A 39 6.80 3.45 -15.51
C GLU A 39 6.74 4.58 -14.45
N ALA A 40 6.36 5.79 -14.86
CA ALA A 40 6.15 6.89 -13.94
C ALA A 40 4.98 6.65 -12.97
N ASP A 41 3.89 6.03 -13.43
CA ASP A 41 2.79 5.62 -12.53
C ASP A 41 3.28 4.57 -11.54
N ALA A 42 4.02 3.56 -12.01
CA ALA A 42 4.56 2.50 -11.17
C ALA A 42 5.53 3.03 -10.11
N GLN A 43 6.38 3.99 -10.47
CA GLN A 43 7.26 4.67 -9.53
C GLN A 43 6.45 5.45 -8.49
N ARG A 44 5.45 6.24 -8.92
CA ARG A 44 4.59 7.00 -8.01
C ARG A 44 3.90 6.08 -6.99
N TYR A 45 3.37 4.94 -7.43
CA TYR A 45 2.74 3.98 -6.52
C TYR A 45 3.77 3.29 -5.61
N CYS A 46 4.96 2.96 -6.12
CA CYS A 46 6.06 2.43 -5.31
C CYS A 46 6.46 3.39 -4.19
N ASP A 47 6.57 4.69 -4.49
CA ASP A 47 6.89 5.73 -3.50
C ASP A 47 5.78 5.88 -2.46
N ALA A 48 4.51 5.81 -2.89
CA ALA A 48 3.36 5.82 -1.97
C ALA A 48 3.36 4.60 -1.03
N TYR A 49 3.66 3.40 -1.54
CA TYR A 49 3.80 2.20 -0.70
C TYR A 49 4.99 2.31 0.26
N ARG A 50 6.14 2.80 -0.20
CA ARG A 50 7.33 3.02 0.65
C ARG A 50 7.00 3.96 1.81
N HIS A 51 6.38 5.09 1.52
CA HIS A 51 5.97 6.06 2.52
C HIS A 51 4.99 5.44 3.53
N ALA A 52 3.99 4.68 3.06
CA ALA A 52 3.05 4.00 3.95
C ALA A 52 3.73 2.93 4.83
N ILE A 53 4.68 2.16 4.29
CA ILE A 53 5.46 1.18 5.04
C ILE A 53 6.31 1.87 6.12
N GLU A 54 6.96 2.98 5.79
CA GLU A 54 7.74 3.79 6.74
C GLU A 54 6.85 4.31 7.88
N ALA A 55 5.67 4.86 7.56
CA ALA A 55 4.71 5.33 8.55
C ALA A 55 4.21 4.19 9.46
N LEU A 56 3.91 3.02 8.89
CA LEU A 56 3.54 1.81 9.64
C LEU A 56 4.70 1.27 10.49
N GLY A 57 5.93 1.49 10.06
CA GLY A 57 7.15 1.13 10.78
C GLY A 57 7.29 1.84 12.13
N GLY A 58 6.67 3.01 12.31
CA GLY A 58 6.61 3.73 13.58
C GLY A 58 5.73 3.08 14.66
N GLN A 59 4.98 2.02 14.32
CA GLN A 59 4.23 1.24 15.31
C GLN A 59 5.18 0.49 16.27
N PRO A 60 4.77 0.25 17.53
CA PRO A 60 5.55 -0.57 18.46
C PRO A 60 5.93 -1.93 17.86
N VAL A 61 7.14 -2.40 18.20
CA VAL A 61 7.61 -3.73 17.81
C VAL A 61 6.76 -4.79 18.51
N GLY A 62 6.30 -5.78 17.76
CA GLY A 62 5.40 -6.83 18.23
C GLY A 62 5.17 -7.89 17.16
N LEU A 63 4.33 -8.88 17.47
CA LEU A 63 3.99 -9.93 16.51
C LEU A 63 3.22 -9.34 15.33
N VAL A 64 3.38 -9.92 14.14
CA VAL A 64 2.81 -9.35 12.90
C VAL A 64 1.28 -9.20 12.97
N HIS A 65 0.59 -10.12 13.63
CA HIS A 65 -0.87 -10.12 13.77
C HIS A 65 -1.38 -9.12 14.84
N GLN A 66 -0.48 -8.48 15.58
CA GLN A 66 -0.80 -7.47 16.59
C GLN A 66 -0.58 -6.05 16.04
N ARG A 67 -0.18 -5.91 14.77
CA ARG A 67 0.20 -4.65 14.15
C ARG A 67 -0.60 -4.42 12.88
N SER A 68 -0.94 -3.17 12.62
CA SER A 68 -1.54 -2.82 11.33
C SER A 68 -0.50 -3.01 10.21
N GLY A 69 -0.98 -3.45 9.06
CA GLY A 69 -0.17 -3.77 7.90
C GLY A 69 -0.60 -2.99 6.66
N ILE A 70 -0.12 -3.44 5.50
CA ILE A 70 -0.40 -2.82 4.20
C ILE A 70 -0.77 -3.89 3.18
N SER A 71 -1.70 -3.56 2.29
CA SER A 71 -2.06 -4.33 1.11
C SER A 71 -1.43 -3.70 -0.13
N VAL A 72 -0.65 -4.47 -0.89
CA VAL A 72 0.01 -4.03 -2.12
C VAL A 72 -0.63 -4.74 -3.32
N LYS A 73 -0.90 -4.00 -4.39
CA LYS A 73 -1.38 -4.56 -5.66
C LYS A 73 -0.23 -4.59 -6.65
N LEU A 74 0.14 -5.78 -7.13
CA LEU A 74 1.26 -5.95 -8.09
C LEU A 74 1.03 -5.20 -9.40
N SER A 75 -0.23 -5.03 -9.82
CA SER A 75 -0.59 -4.22 -11.00
C SER A 75 -0.26 -2.72 -10.84
N ALA A 76 -0.05 -2.23 -9.62
CA ALA A 76 0.41 -0.88 -9.38
C ALA A 76 1.93 -0.74 -9.59
N LEU A 77 2.70 -1.82 -9.46
CA LEU A 77 4.15 -1.77 -9.49
C LEU A 77 4.75 -2.15 -10.84
N GLU A 78 3.93 -2.67 -11.76
CA GLU A 78 4.38 -3.12 -13.06
C GLU A 78 3.37 -2.77 -14.18
N PRO A 79 3.69 -1.81 -15.08
CA PRO A 79 2.77 -1.34 -16.12
C PRO A 79 2.25 -2.42 -17.08
N ARG A 80 2.97 -3.53 -17.18
CA ARG A 80 2.67 -4.68 -18.04
C ARG A 80 2.36 -5.94 -17.22
N TYR A 81 1.82 -5.79 -16.01
CA TYR A 81 1.44 -6.90 -15.14
C TYR A 81 0.36 -7.79 -15.78
N THR A 82 0.80 -8.74 -16.61
CA THR A 82 -0.03 -9.65 -17.40
C THR A 82 0.71 -10.97 -17.58
N GLN A 83 -0.04 -12.06 -17.78
CA GLN A 83 0.55 -13.39 -17.98
C GLN A 83 1.41 -13.48 -19.26
N LEU A 84 1.08 -12.74 -20.31
CA LEU A 84 1.89 -12.71 -21.54
C LEU A 84 3.25 -12.02 -21.35
N GLN A 85 3.47 -11.37 -20.22
CA GLN A 85 4.68 -10.63 -19.90
C GLN A 85 5.42 -11.23 -18.70
N SER A 86 5.14 -12.48 -18.30
CA SER A 86 5.67 -13.10 -17.09
C SER A 86 7.19 -13.01 -16.94
N ALA A 87 7.98 -13.20 -18.01
CA ALA A 87 9.43 -13.07 -17.94
C ALA A 87 9.86 -11.65 -17.50
N ARG A 88 9.27 -10.63 -18.15
CA ARG A 88 9.51 -9.22 -17.84
C ARG A 88 9.02 -8.87 -16.42
N VAL A 89 7.88 -9.40 -16.00
CA VAL A 89 7.34 -9.20 -14.65
C VAL A 89 8.30 -9.80 -13.62
N ASN A 90 8.75 -11.05 -13.78
CA ASN A 90 9.67 -11.68 -12.84
C ASN A 90 11.00 -10.92 -12.71
N GLU A 91 11.52 -10.39 -13.82
CA GLU A 91 12.77 -9.61 -13.83
C GLU A 91 12.61 -8.23 -13.18
N ARG A 92 11.51 -7.52 -13.45
CA ARG A 92 11.35 -6.10 -13.09
C ARG A 92 10.53 -5.83 -11.83
N LEU A 93 9.59 -6.72 -11.51
CA LEU A 93 8.71 -6.55 -10.35
C LEU A 93 9.36 -7.11 -9.08
N ALA A 94 9.99 -8.28 -9.15
CA ALA A 94 10.57 -8.93 -7.96
C ALA A 94 11.61 -8.08 -7.19
N PRO A 95 12.42 -7.22 -7.84
CA PRO A 95 13.34 -6.33 -7.12
C PRO A 95 12.71 -5.09 -6.48
N ARG A 96 11.42 -4.80 -6.74
CA ARG A 96 10.71 -3.64 -6.16
C ARG A 96 10.17 -3.96 -4.78
#